data_AF-A0A183M434-F1
#
_entry.id   AF-A0A183M434-F1
#
_cell.length_a   1.000
_cell.length_b   1.000
_cell.length_c   1.000
_cell.angle_alpha   90.00
_cell.angle_beta   90.00
_cell.angle_gamma   90.00
#
_symmetry.space_group_name_H-M   'P 1'
#
loop_
_entity.id
_entity.type
_entity.pdbx_description
1 polymer ?
#
loop_
_entity_poly.entity_id
_entity_poly.type
_entity_poly.pdbx_seq_one_letter_code
_entity_poly.pdbx_strand_id
1 'polypeptide(L)' 'MLLYSGHEQNSAPHTQVVALILSKVAQNALMGWDSHGYRIIKASFKRNKEGITMNIIQCYAPTNDSNHDTKDRFYERTSM' A
#
# COMPACT_ATOMS: atom_id res chain seq x y z
N MET A 1 -6.65 -8.43 -10.69
CA MET A 1 -7.10 -7.54 -9.59
C MET A 1 -6.02 -6.49 -9.35
N LEU A 2 -6.45 -5.25 -9.10
CA LEU A 2 -5.61 -4.12 -8.77
C LEU A 2 -6.00 -3.64 -7.36
N LEU A 3 -5.02 -3.59 -6.46
CA LEU A 3 -5.18 -2.90 -5.18
C LEU A 3 -4.64 -1.49 -5.35
N TYR A 4 -5.39 -0.50 -4.87
CA TYR A 4 -5.07 0.90 -5.10
C TYR A 4 -5.30 1.68 -3.81
N SER A 5 -4.38 2.61 -3.56
CA SER A 5 -4.46 3.59 -2.50
C SER A 5 -4.10 4.94 -3.10
N GLY A 6 -4.89 5.96 -2.84
CA GLY A 6 -4.71 7.28 -3.43
C GLY A 6 -5.82 8.24 -3.03
N HIS A 7 -5.72 9.49 -3.50
CA HIS A 7 -6.72 10.51 -3.22
C HIS A 7 -8.00 10.24 -4.03
N GLU A 8 -9.17 10.23 -3.39
CA GLU A 8 -10.47 9.97 -4.06
C GLU A 8 -10.94 11.12 -4.98
N GLN A 9 -10.19 12.23 -5.02
CA GLN A 9 -10.60 13.42 -5.77
C GLN A 9 -10.05 13.34 -7.19
N ASN A 10 -10.94 13.12 -8.15
CA ASN A 10 -10.65 12.97 -9.59
C ASN A 10 -9.83 14.12 -10.23
N SER A 11 -9.64 15.24 -9.54
CA SER A 11 -8.90 16.41 -10.01
C SER A 11 -7.54 16.61 -9.33
N ALA A 12 -7.16 15.77 -8.37
CA ALA A 12 -5.86 15.87 -7.71
C ALA A 12 -4.78 15.25 -8.63
N PRO A 13 -3.62 15.90 -8.82
CA PRO A 13 -2.54 15.33 -9.61
C PRO A 13 -2.17 13.95 -9.05
N HIS A 14 -2.02 12.93 -9.91
CA HIS A 14 -1.70 11.52 -9.61
C HIS A 14 -0.30 11.31 -8.97
N THR A 15 0.01 12.08 -7.93
CA THR A 15 1.33 12.21 -7.30
C THR A 15 1.41 11.47 -5.95
N GLN A 16 0.28 10.91 -5.50
CA GLN A 16 0.16 10.25 -4.20
C GLN A 16 -0.56 8.92 -4.29
N VAL A 17 -0.49 8.24 -5.43
CA VAL A 17 -1.14 6.95 -5.64
C VAL A 17 -0.10 5.84 -5.56
N VAL A 18 -0.44 4.75 -4.87
CA VAL A 18 0.30 3.48 -4.94
C VAL A 18 -0.66 2.40 -5.41
N ALA A 19 -0.13 1.49 -6.21
CA ALA A 19 -0.88 0.41 -6.84
C ALA A 19 -0.10 -0.90 -6.75
N LEU A 20 -0.81 -1.98 -6.41
CA LEU A 20 -0.31 -3.34 -6.45
C LEU A 20 -1.13 -4.15 -7.45
N ILE A 21 -0.47 -4.62 -8.51
CA ILE A 21 -1.09 -5.48 -9.53
C ILE A 21 -0.83 -6.93 -9.15
N LEU A 22 -1.90 -7.71 -9.03
CA LEU A 22 -1.81 -9.12 -8.63
C LEU A 22 -1.93 -10.05 -9.84
N SER A 23 -1.03 -11.03 -9.93
CA SER A 23 -1.19 -12.17 -10.85
C SER A 23 -2.40 -13.03 -10.44
N LYS A 24 -2.90 -13.89 -11.33
CA LYS A 24 -4.04 -14.78 -11.02
C LYS A 24 -3.77 -15.67 -9.79
N VAL A 25 -2.54 -16.14 -9.62
CA VAL A 25 -2.12 -16.93 -8.46
C VAL A 25 -2.14 -16.10 -7.18
N ALA A 26 -1.59 -14.89 -7.22
CA ALA A 26 -1.58 -13.99 -6.07
C ALA A 26 -2.99 -13.55 -5.66
N GLN A 27 -3.90 -13.39 -6.62
CA GLN A 27 -5.31 -13.09 -6.36
C GLN A 27 -5.99 -14.20 -5.56
N ASN A 28 -5.79 -15.46 -5.95
CA ASN A 28 -6.36 -16.61 -5.23
C ASN A 28 -5.76 -16.79 -3.83
N ALA A 29 -4.54 -16.29 -3.62
CA ALA A 29 -3.87 -16.31 -2.33
C ALA A 29 -4.22 -15.09 -1.45
N LEU A 30 -4.83 -14.03 -1.97
CA LEU A 30 -5.12 -12.83 -1.18
C LEU A 30 -6.18 -13.13 -0.11
N MET A 31 -5.85 -12.85 1.14
CA MET A 31 -6.78 -12.97 2.26
C MET A 31 -7.46 -11.64 2.60
N GLY A 32 -6.76 -10.52 2.39
CA GLY A 32 -7.25 -9.19 2.69
C GLY A 32 -6.20 -8.13 2.41
N TRP A 33 -6.64 -6.89 2.31
CA TRP A 33 -5.75 -5.75 2.16
C TRP A 33 -6.37 -4.51 2.79
N ASP A 34 -5.51 -3.59 3.20
CA ASP A 34 -5.85 -2.31 3.79
C ASP A 34 -4.89 -1.24 3.24
N SER A 35 -5.36 0.01 3.24
CA SER A 35 -4.54 1.17 2.90
C SER A 35 -4.38 2.06 4.12
N HIS A 36 -3.20 2.64 4.27
CA HIS A 36 -2.89 3.56 5.36
C HIS A 36 -2.47 4.91 4.79
N GLY A 37 -3.47 5.75 4.55
CA GLY A 37 -3.29 7.00 3.81
C GLY A 37 -3.16 6.75 2.31
N TYR A 38 -2.62 7.71 1.56
CA TYR A 38 -2.62 7.64 0.10
C TYR A 38 -1.50 6.76 -0.48
N ARG A 39 -0.39 6.60 0.26
CA ARG A 39 0.87 6.06 -0.28
C ARG A 39 1.27 4.70 0.27
N ILE A 40 0.39 4.01 1.02
CA ILE A 40 0.71 2.75 1.68
C ILE A 40 -0.41 1.75 1.42
N ILE A 41 -0.05 0.57 0.88
CA ILE A 41 -0.92 -0.61 0.79
C ILE A 41 -0.28 -1.72 1.62
N LYS A 42 -1.07 -2.37 2.46
CA LYS A 42 -0.74 -3.63 3.11
C LYS A 42 -1.67 -4.71 2.57
N ALA A 43 -1.08 -5.82 2.14
CA ALA A 43 -1.83 -6.95 1.60
C ALA A 43 -1.33 -8.25 2.25
N SER A 44 -2.28 -9.09 2.68
CA SER A 44 -2.03 -10.37 3.34
C SER A 44 -2.35 -11.51 2.38
N PHE A 45 -1.43 -12.46 2.23
CA PHE A 45 -1.57 -13.61 1.35
C PHE A 45 -1.43 -14.92 2.13
N LYS A 46 -2.29 -15.88 1.84
CA LYS A 46 -2.18 -17.25 2.32
C LYS A 46 -1.12 -17.99 1.51
N ARG A 47 -0.16 -18.62 2.20
CA ARG A 47 0.79 -19.53 1.56
C ARG A 47 0.24 -20.96 1.54
N ASN A 48 0.72 -21.77 0.60
CA ASN A 48 0.36 -23.19 0.48
C ASN A 48 0.66 -24.03 1.73
N LYS A 49 1.60 -23.60 2.59
CA LYS A 49 1.78 -24.22 3.90
C LYS A 49 0.73 -23.65 4.86
N GLU A 50 -0.16 -24.51 5.32
CA GLU A 50 -1.23 -24.16 6.25
C GLU A 50 -0.67 -23.40 7.46
N GLY A 51 -1.34 -22.30 7.82
CA GLY A 51 -0.94 -21.43 8.93
C GLY A 51 0.10 -20.34 8.60
N ILE A 52 0.73 -20.34 7.42
CA ILE A 52 1.69 -19.30 7.06
C ILE A 52 1.01 -18.18 6.26
N THR A 53 0.96 -17.00 6.85
CA THR A 53 0.54 -15.76 6.21
C THR A 53 1.75 -14.95 5.78
N MET A 54 1.74 -14.43 4.55
CA MET A 54 2.74 -13.51 4.03
C MET A 54 2.11 -12.12 3.89
N ASN A 55 2.71 -11.13 4.56
CA ASN A 55 2.31 -9.74 4.43
C ASN A 55 3.23 -9.02 3.45
N ILE A 56 2.66 -8.24 2.54
CA ILE A 56 3.39 -7.33 1.65
C ILE A 56 2.94 -5.92 2.01
N ILE A 57 3.90 -5.05 2.32
CA ILE A 57 3.66 -3.62 2.50
C ILE A 57 4.36 -2.91 1.35
N GLN A 58 3.58 -2.21 0.52
CA GLN A 58 4.08 -1.38 -0.55
C GLN A 58 3.86 0.08 -0.18
N CYS A 59 4.94 0.86 -0.14
CA CYS A 59 4.88 2.27 0.18
C CYS A 59 5.67 3.11 -0.83
N TYR A 60 5.18 4.30 -1.14
CA TYR A 60 5.94 5.30 -1.90
C TYR A 60 6.38 6.43 -0.96
N ALA A 61 7.69 6.54 -0.74
CA ALA A 61 8.24 7.54 0.16
C ALA A 61 8.00 8.98 -0.37
N PRO A 62 7.82 9.97 0.51
CA PRO A 62 7.84 11.37 0.12
C PRO A 62 9.14 11.76 -0.59
N THR A 63 9.06 12.70 -1.53
CA THR A 63 10.23 13.24 -2.24
C THR A 63 11.11 14.06 -1.29
N ASN A 64 12.39 14.28 -1.64
CA ASN A 64 13.30 15.08 -0.82
C ASN A 64 12.81 16.52 -0.61
N ASP A 65 12.09 17.07 -1.58
CA ASP A 65 11.51 18.43 -1.52
C ASP A 65 10.26 18.53 -0.64
N SER A 66 9.78 17.41 -0.09
CA SER A 66 8.63 17.44 0.81
C SER A 66 8.98 18.02 2.18
N ASN A 67 8.06 18.81 2.74
CA ASN A 67 8.24 19.42 4.06
C ASN A 67 8.44 18.36 5.17
N HIS A 68 9.17 18.74 6.22
CA HIS A 68 9.49 17.88 7.37
C HIS A 68 8.23 17.25 8.00
N ASP A 69 7.18 18.05 8.24
CA ASP A 69 5.92 17.55 8.82
C ASP A 69 5.23 16.48 7.96
N THR A 70 5.38 16.56 6.64
CA THR A 70 4.82 15.56 5.72
C THR A 70 5.63 14.28 5.77
N LYS A 71 6.96 14.39 5.91
CA LYS A 71 7.87 13.26 6.07
C LYS A 71 7.64 12.56 7.40
N ASP A 72 7.58 13.30 8.50
CA ASP A 72 7.36 12.76 9.85
C ASP A 72 6.04 12.01 9.92
N ARG A 73 4.94 12.65 9.48
CA ARG A 73 3.62 12.01 9.46
C ARG A 73 3.58 10.77 8.57
N PHE A 74 4.34 10.76 7.48
CA PHE A 74 4.47 9.56 6.66
C PHE A 74 5.20 8.44 7.42
N TYR A 75 6.32 8.75 8.07
CA TYR A 75 7.09 7.77 8.82
C TYR A 75 6.34 7.23 10.04
N GLU A 76 5.62 8.07 10.79
CA GLU A 76 4.73 7.65 11.88
C GLU A 76 3.67 6.64 11.41
N ARG A 77 3.10 6.85 10.22
CA ARG A 77 2.11 5.94 9.61
C ARG A 77 2.72 4.63 9.11
N THR A 78 4.01 4.62 8.77
CA THR A 78 4.73 3.41 8.37
C THR A 78 5.28 2.59 9.54
N SER A 79 5.37 3.15 10.75
CA SER A 79 5.92 2.49 11.96
C SER A 79 4.96 1.49 12.63
N MET A 80 4.03 0.91 11.87
CA MET A 80 3.13 -0.15 12.34
C MET A 80 3.83 -1.49 12.62
#